data_AF-A0A2E0L425-F1
#
_entry.id   AF-A0A2E0L425-F1
#
_cell.length_a   1.000
_cell.length_b   1.000
_cell.length_c   1.000
_cell.angle_alpha   90.00
_cell.angle_beta   90.00
_cell.angle_gamma   90.00
#
_symmetry.space_group_name_H-M   'P 1'
#
loop_
_entity.id
_entity.type
_entity.pdbx_description
1 polymer ?
#
loop_
_entity_poly.entity_id
_entity_poly.type
_entity_poly.pdbx_seq_one_letter_code
_entity_poly.pdbx_strand_id
1 'polypeptide(L)'
;MTTETTALNRYNRLFDNQQYSAIADRIAADLRAERESIRVSDVMNEVTNAALSLNGHSHYADAWLKLATFCGQNAVSIPTIDTIYNYLLIYQQPQDTRAEEFELTAKALLKAYAASDTLKAAVSCANGIHGWRGRMAYDLLAASYYLVQGAVQLLMHGNLSYIREKLQSGQRRISGALYEGVRHSGHPELFNFSTTYFPTEQDRR
;
A
#
# COMPACT_ATOMS: atom_id res chain seq x y z
N MET A 1 -5.46 37.90 2.60
CA MET A 1 -5.45 36.70 1.72
C MET A 1 -5.55 35.49 2.61
N THR A 2 -6.49 34.59 2.35
CA THR A 2 -6.56 33.31 3.08
C THR A 2 -5.39 32.42 2.64
N THR A 3 -4.99 31.49 3.49
CA THR A 3 -3.98 30.47 3.18
C THR A 3 -4.33 29.70 1.90
N GLU A 4 -5.62 29.46 1.66
CA GLU A 4 -6.16 28.80 0.46
C GLU A 4 -5.93 29.61 -0.81
N THR A 5 -6.21 30.93 -0.80
CA THR A 5 -5.93 31.80 -1.95
C THR A 5 -4.44 31.84 -2.27
N THR A 6 -3.59 31.84 -1.24
CA THR A 6 -2.13 31.78 -1.44
C THR A 6 -1.70 30.44 -2.03
N ALA A 7 -2.24 29.32 -1.57
CA ALA A 7 -1.94 27.99 -2.11
C ALA A 7 -2.37 27.85 -3.58
N LEU A 8 -3.57 28.32 -3.93
CA LEU A 8 -4.06 28.35 -5.32
C LEU A 8 -3.16 29.20 -6.22
N ASN A 9 -2.75 30.38 -5.77
CA ASN A 9 -1.84 31.24 -6.54
C ASN A 9 -0.47 30.57 -6.77
N ARG A 10 0.06 29.85 -5.78
CA ARG A 10 1.33 29.10 -5.93
C ARG A 10 1.19 27.97 -6.94
N TYR A 11 0.12 27.18 -6.83
CA TYR A 11 -0.19 26.11 -7.78
C TYR A 11 -0.28 26.64 -9.20
N ASN A 12 -1.11 27.66 -9.45
CA ASN A 12 -1.31 28.23 -10.78
C ASN A 12 -0.02 28.77 -11.40
N ARG A 13 0.88 29.34 -10.57
CA ARG A 13 2.18 29.85 -11.05
C ARG A 13 3.13 28.75 -11.49
N LEU A 14 3.05 27.58 -10.86
CA LEU A 14 3.94 26.43 -11.09
C LEU A 14 3.34 25.41 -12.06
N PHE A 15 2.09 25.59 -12.49
CA PHE A 15 1.36 24.63 -13.29
C PHE A 15 2.05 24.35 -14.63
N ASP A 16 2.56 23.13 -14.77
CA ASP A 16 3.14 22.61 -16.01
C ASP A 16 2.09 21.78 -16.78
N ASN A 17 1.47 22.40 -17.78
CA ASN A 17 0.45 21.75 -18.61
C ASN A 17 1.00 20.59 -19.45
N GLN A 18 2.28 20.64 -19.82
CA GLN A 18 2.91 19.60 -20.64
C GLN A 18 3.09 18.32 -19.82
N GLN A 19 3.65 18.44 -18.61
CA GLN A 19 3.77 17.31 -17.69
C GLN A 19 2.40 16.78 -17.25
N TYR A 20 1.47 17.67 -16.92
CA TYR A 20 0.12 17.29 -16.53
C TYR A 20 -0.60 16.48 -17.63
N SER A 21 -0.50 16.94 -18.89
CA SER A 21 -1.09 16.23 -20.03
C SER A 21 -0.43 14.88 -20.29
N ALA A 22 0.90 14.79 -20.16
CA ALA A 22 1.64 13.54 -20.32
C ALA A 22 1.30 12.51 -19.22
N ILE A 23 1.03 12.97 -17.99
CA ILE A 23 0.54 12.10 -16.91
C ILE A 23 -0.83 11.53 -17.27
N ALA A 24 -1.75 12.35 -17.79
CA ALA A 24 -3.08 11.89 -18.19
C ALA A 24 -3.01 10.79 -19.26
N ASP A 25 -2.14 10.94 -20.27
CA ASP A 25 -1.97 9.94 -21.32
C ASP A 25 -1.41 8.61 -20.76
N ARG A 26 -0.45 8.68 -19.83
CA ARG A 26 0.11 7.50 -19.15
C ARG A 26 -0.92 6.79 -18.27
N ILE A 27 -1.71 7.54 -17.52
CA ILE A 27 -2.80 6.99 -16.69
C ILE A 27 -3.85 6.33 -17.58
N ALA A 28 -4.24 6.95 -18.69
CA ALA A 28 -5.18 6.36 -19.64
C ALA A 28 -4.67 5.00 -20.18
N ALA A 29 -3.38 4.92 -20.50
CA ALA A 29 -2.75 3.67 -20.92
C ALA A 29 -2.75 2.60 -19.81
N ASP A 30 -2.33 2.96 -18.59
CA ASP A 30 -2.29 2.02 -17.45
C ASP A 30 -3.69 1.52 -17.07
N LEU A 31 -4.70 2.39 -17.09
CA LEU A 31 -6.09 2.04 -16.79
C LEU A 31 -6.83 1.35 -17.94
N ARG A 32 -6.22 1.27 -19.12
CA ARG A 32 -6.83 0.81 -20.38
C ARG A 32 -8.16 1.51 -20.66
N ALA A 33 -8.15 2.83 -20.51
CA ALA A 33 -9.33 3.68 -20.64
C ALA A 33 -9.06 4.81 -21.64
N GLU A 34 -10.14 5.39 -22.18
CA GLU A 34 -10.02 6.61 -22.97
C GLU A 34 -9.53 7.77 -22.08
N ARG A 35 -8.72 8.65 -22.65
CA ARG A 35 -8.15 9.82 -21.96
C ARG A 35 -9.22 10.72 -21.34
N GLU A 36 -10.35 10.86 -22.02
CA GLU A 36 -11.49 11.69 -21.59
C GLU A 36 -12.47 10.96 -20.67
N SER A 37 -12.18 9.70 -20.33
CA SER A 37 -13.04 8.93 -19.45
C SER A 37 -13.09 9.52 -18.04
N ILE A 38 -14.23 9.34 -17.38
CA ILE A 38 -14.44 9.73 -15.97
C ILE A 38 -13.33 9.15 -15.09
N ARG A 39 -12.92 7.90 -15.32
CA ARG A 39 -11.85 7.25 -14.56
C ARG A 39 -10.52 7.98 -14.66
N VAL A 40 -10.13 8.45 -15.85
CA VAL A 40 -8.87 9.22 -16.00
C VAL A 40 -9.03 10.60 -15.36
N SER A 41 -10.17 11.26 -15.57
CA SER A 41 -10.47 12.56 -14.96
C SER A 41 -10.42 12.52 -13.43
N ASP A 42 -10.97 11.48 -12.80
CA ASP A 42 -10.99 11.33 -11.34
C ASP A 42 -9.58 11.26 -10.76
N VAL A 43 -8.67 10.55 -11.43
CA VAL A 43 -7.26 10.45 -10.98
C VAL A 43 -6.51 11.74 -11.22
N MET A 44 -6.75 12.39 -12.37
CA MET A 44 -6.14 13.68 -12.64
C MET A 44 -6.58 14.73 -11.62
N ASN A 45 -7.83 14.66 -11.14
CA ASN A 45 -8.28 15.47 -10.01
C ASN A 45 -7.49 15.15 -8.74
N GLU A 46 -7.20 13.88 -8.44
CA GLU A 46 -6.36 13.52 -7.29
C GLU A 46 -4.90 13.98 -7.44
N VAL A 47 -4.34 13.99 -8.65
CA VAL A 47 -3.03 14.60 -8.93
C VAL A 47 -3.06 16.09 -8.61
N THR A 48 -4.10 16.81 -9.04
CA THR A 48 -4.29 18.23 -8.70
C THR A 48 -4.47 18.44 -7.20
N ASN A 49 -5.28 17.62 -6.53
CA ASN A 49 -5.49 17.70 -5.09
C ASN A 49 -4.17 17.50 -4.33
N ALA A 50 -3.35 16.52 -4.73
CA ALA A 50 -2.03 16.28 -4.13
C ALA A 50 -1.08 17.47 -4.36
N ALA A 51 -1.05 18.04 -5.56
CA ALA A 51 -0.27 19.25 -5.83
C ALA A 51 -0.74 20.47 -5.00
N LEU A 52 -2.06 20.65 -4.83
CA LEU A 52 -2.62 21.70 -3.96
C LEU A 52 -2.28 21.47 -2.48
N SER A 53 -2.27 20.21 -2.04
CA SER A 53 -1.84 19.81 -0.70
C SER A 53 -0.40 20.24 -0.40
N LEU A 54 0.51 19.99 -1.36
CA LEU A 54 1.92 20.39 -1.27
C LEU A 54 2.09 21.92 -1.25
N ASN A 55 1.17 22.66 -1.87
CA ASN A 55 1.14 24.13 -1.79
C ASN A 55 0.54 24.68 -0.47
N GLY A 56 0.12 23.81 0.46
CA GLY A 56 -0.40 24.20 1.77
C GLY A 56 -1.92 24.42 1.81
N HIS A 57 -2.66 23.88 0.85
CA HIS A 57 -4.12 23.97 0.87
C HIS A 57 -4.73 22.98 1.88
N SER A 58 -5.32 23.50 2.95
CA SER A 58 -5.81 22.74 4.12
C SER A 58 -6.82 21.65 3.77
N HIS A 59 -7.72 21.90 2.81
CA HIS A 59 -8.73 20.93 2.39
C HIS A 59 -8.17 19.64 1.76
N TYR A 60 -6.91 19.65 1.34
CA TYR A 60 -6.30 18.53 0.60
C TYR A 60 -5.17 17.85 1.37
N ALA A 61 -5.06 18.03 2.70
CA ALA A 61 -3.94 17.53 3.51
C ALA A 61 -3.55 16.07 3.22
N ASP A 62 -4.53 15.17 3.06
CA ASP A 62 -4.34 13.73 2.81
C ASP A 62 -4.47 13.31 1.34
N ALA A 63 -4.49 14.26 0.40
CA ALA A 63 -4.70 13.95 -1.02
C ALA A 63 -3.56 13.10 -1.62
N TRP A 64 -2.32 13.27 -1.14
CA TRP A 64 -1.18 12.44 -1.55
C TRP A 64 -1.42 10.96 -1.24
N LEU A 65 -2.04 10.66 -0.10
CA LEU A 65 -2.34 9.30 0.34
C LEU A 65 -3.48 8.68 -0.48
N LYS A 66 -4.52 9.47 -0.79
CA LYS A 66 -5.60 9.05 -1.69
C LYS A 66 -5.07 8.71 -3.07
N LEU A 67 -4.18 9.54 -3.62
CA LEU A 67 -3.53 9.30 -4.89
C LEU A 67 -2.65 8.05 -4.85
N ALA A 68 -1.82 7.87 -3.82
CA ALA A 68 -1.00 6.66 -3.65
C ALA A 68 -1.85 5.38 -3.56
N THR A 69 -2.95 5.46 -2.81
CA THR A 69 -3.94 4.37 -2.67
C THR A 69 -4.55 4.02 -4.01
N PHE A 70 -4.98 5.01 -4.78
CA PHE A 70 -5.52 4.83 -6.11
C PHE A 70 -4.50 4.10 -7.01
N CYS A 71 -3.25 4.58 -7.05
CA CYS A 71 -2.19 4.00 -7.87
C CYS A 71 -1.97 2.52 -7.56
N GLY A 72 -1.89 2.17 -6.27
CA GLY A 72 -1.74 0.79 -5.83
C GLY A 72 -2.92 -0.11 -6.21
N GLN A 73 -4.15 0.35 -5.97
CA GLN A 73 -5.38 -0.43 -6.23
C GLN A 73 -5.65 -0.65 -7.72
N ASN A 74 -5.27 0.31 -8.57
CA ASN A 74 -5.54 0.27 -10.00
C ASN A 74 -4.34 -0.21 -10.83
N ALA A 75 -3.32 -0.77 -10.17
CA ALA A 75 -2.10 -1.27 -10.81
C ALA A 75 -1.42 -0.24 -11.73
N VAL A 76 -1.44 1.05 -11.34
CA VAL A 76 -0.72 2.11 -12.06
C VAL A 76 0.77 1.75 -12.06
N SER A 77 1.40 1.85 -13.22
CA SER A 77 2.75 1.35 -13.41
C SER A 77 3.77 2.21 -12.65
N ILE A 78 4.89 1.59 -12.24
CA ILE A 78 5.99 2.30 -11.57
C ILE A 78 6.46 3.52 -12.39
N PRO A 79 6.69 3.43 -13.72
CA PRO A 79 7.08 4.60 -14.50
C PRO A 79 6.05 5.75 -14.48
N THR A 80 4.75 5.43 -14.42
CA THR A 80 3.70 6.44 -14.26
C THR A 80 3.73 7.06 -12.87
N ILE A 81 3.91 6.25 -11.82
CA ILE A 81 4.10 6.73 -10.44
C ILE A 81 5.30 7.68 -10.36
N ASP A 82 6.44 7.31 -10.97
CA ASP A 82 7.65 8.14 -11.01
C ASP A 82 7.40 9.47 -11.73
N THR A 83 6.60 9.44 -12.80
CA THR A 83 6.22 10.65 -13.55
C THR A 83 5.36 11.56 -12.69
N ILE A 84 4.38 11.01 -11.96
CA ILE A 84 3.54 11.77 -11.01
C ILE A 84 4.39 12.34 -9.88
N TYR A 85 5.30 11.54 -9.31
CA TYR A 85 6.21 11.98 -8.25
C TYR A 85 7.06 13.17 -8.71
N ASN A 86 7.69 13.08 -9.88
CA ASN A 86 8.49 14.18 -10.44
C ASN A 86 7.67 15.45 -10.64
N TYR A 87 6.39 15.33 -11.03
CA TYR A 87 5.48 16.46 -11.13
C TYR A 87 5.13 17.05 -9.76
N LEU A 88 4.91 16.21 -8.75
CA LEU A 88 4.62 16.64 -7.39
C LEU A 88 5.81 17.38 -6.75
N LEU A 89 7.05 16.98 -7.05
CA LEU A 89 8.26 17.66 -6.57
C LEU A 89 8.31 19.16 -6.94
N ILE A 90 7.67 19.58 -8.03
CA ILE A 90 7.58 20.99 -8.44
C ILE A 90 6.91 21.84 -7.33
N TYR A 91 5.98 21.25 -6.59
CA TYR A 91 5.15 21.93 -5.59
C TYR A 91 5.63 21.73 -4.16
N GLN A 92 6.53 20.76 -3.93
CA GLN A 92 7.01 20.41 -2.60
C GLN A 92 7.75 21.58 -1.94
N GLN A 93 7.35 21.90 -0.71
CA GLN A 93 8.02 22.93 0.09
C GLN A 93 9.24 22.34 0.82
N PRO A 94 10.22 23.17 1.23
CA PRO A 94 11.32 22.68 2.05
C PRO A 94 10.81 21.97 3.31
N GLN A 95 11.39 20.81 3.63
CA GLN A 95 11.03 19.93 4.78
C GLN A 95 9.70 19.17 4.65
N ASP A 96 8.95 19.38 3.57
CA ASP A 96 7.81 18.55 3.22
C ASP A 96 8.32 17.27 2.53
N THR A 97 7.82 16.11 2.96
CA THR A 97 8.21 14.78 2.44
C THR A 97 7.07 14.07 1.72
N ARG A 98 5.93 14.74 1.51
CA ARG A 98 4.70 14.08 1.05
C ARG A 98 4.79 13.59 -0.40
N ALA A 99 5.63 14.16 -1.27
CA ALA A 99 5.83 13.59 -2.61
C ALA A 99 6.60 12.27 -2.51
N GLU A 100 7.64 12.19 -1.67
CA GLU A 100 8.36 10.94 -1.42
C GLU A 100 7.46 9.89 -0.75
N GLU A 101 6.65 10.30 0.24
CA GLU A 101 5.69 9.42 0.89
C GLU A 101 4.65 8.89 -0.11
N PHE A 102 4.16 9.72 -1.04
CA PHE A 102 3.31 9.28 -2.14
C PHE A 102 4.01 8.19 -2.98
N GLU A 103 5.22 8.45 -3.46
CA GLU A 103 5.94 7.55 -4.36
C GLU A 103 6.15 6.18 -3.71
N LEU A 104 6.70 6.19 -2.49
CA LEU A 104 7.03 4.97 -1.76
C LEU A 104 5.78 4.20 -1.34
N THR A 105 4.72 4.89 -0.91
CA THR A 105 3.46 4.26 -0.55
C THR A 105 2.78 3.62 -1.76
N ALA A 106 2.71 4.33 -2.89
CA ALA A 106 2.13 3.82 -4.12
C ALA A 106 2.87 2.56 -4.62
N LYS A 107 4.21 2.59 -4.61
CA LYS A 107 5.05 1.44 -4.99
C LYS A 107 4.88 0.27 -4.02
N ALA A 108 4.86 0.52 -2.72
CA ALA A 108 4.66 -0.51 -1.72
C ALA A 108 3.29 -1.18 -1.87
N LEU A 109 2.22 -0.40 -2.06
CA LEU A 109 0.88 -0.91 -2.31
C LEU A 109 0.80 -1.74 -3.60
N LEU A 110 1.39 -1.27 -4.70
CA LEU A 110 1.44 -2.01 -5.95
C LEU A 110 2.10 -3.39 -5.77
N LYS A 111 3.23 -3.45 -5.06
CA LYS A 111 3.92 -4.72 -4.77
C LYS A 111 3.12 -5.62 -3.83
N ALA A 112 2.45 -5.04 -2.83
CA ALA A 112 1.63 -5.78 -1.88
C ALA A 112 0.40 -6.41 -2.56
N TYR A 113 -0.27 -5.70 -3.45
CA TYR A 113 -1.38 -6.25 -4.25
C TYR A 113 -0.89 -7.37 -5.19
N ALA A 114 0.24 -7.18 -5.89
CA ALA A 114 0.82 -8.23 -6.74
C ALA A 114 1.21 -9.49 -5.94
N ALA A 115 1.81 -9.32 -4.76
CA ALA A 115 2.14 -10.42 -3.86
C ALA A 115 0.89 -11.14 -3.35
N SER A 116 -0.19 -10.41 -3.07
CA SER A 116 -1.45 -10.96 -2.55
C SER A 116 -2.03 -12.02 -3.47
N ASP A 117 -2.06 -11.78 -4.79
CA ASP A 117 -2.62 -12.74 -5.74
C ASP A 117 -1.75 -13.99 -5.89
N THR A 118 -0.42 -13.81 -5.85
CA THR A 118 0.53 -14.93 -5.88
C THR A 118 0.41 -15.79 -4.62
N LEU A 119 0.24 -15.16 -3.45
CA LEU A 119 0.04 -15.84 -2.18
C LEU A 119 -1.29 -16.60 -2.15
N LYS A 120 -2.40 -16.02 -2.64
CA LYS A 120 -3.69 -16.74 -2.76
C LYS A 120 -3.54 -18.02 -3.59
N ALA A 121 -2.85 -17.95 -4.72
CA ALA A 121 -2.59 -19.11 -5.57
C ALA A 121 -1.73 -20.15 -4.84
N ALA A 122 -0.66 -19.74 -4.18
CA ALA A 122 0.21 -20.62 -3.40
C ALA A 122 -0.53 -21.33 -2.26
N VAL A 123 -1.40 -20.61 -1.53
CA VAL A 123 -2.27 -21.17 -0.49
C VAL A 123 -3.19 -22.25 -1.07
N SER A 124 -3.80 -21.99 -2.24
CA SER A 124 -4.66 -22.96 -2.92
C SER A 124 -3.90 -24.23 -3.29
N CYS A 125 -2.67 -24.11 -3.80
CA CYS A 125 -1.82 -25.24 -4.12
C CYS A 125 -1.41 -26.02 -2.87
N ALA A 126 -0.99 -25.33 -1.80
CA ALA A 126 -0.55 -25.95 -0.56
C ALA A 126 -1.66 -26.74 0.13
N ASN A 127 -2.92 -26.32 -0.01
CA ASN A 127 -4.08 -27.04 0.51
C ASN A 127 -4.23 -28.45 -0.10
N GLY A 128 -3.68 -28.69 -1.30
CA GLY A 128 -3.66 -30.01 -1.93
C GLY A 128 -2.57 -30.95 -1.40
N ILE A 129 -1.62 -30.45 -0.60
CA ILE A 129 -0.50 -31.24 -0.09
C ILE A 129 -0.92 -31.95 1.20
N HIS A 130 -0.81 -33.27 1.21
CA HIS A 130 -1.16 -34.08 2.38
C HIS A 130 -0.05 -34.14 3.43
N GLY A 131 -0.43 -34.50 4.66
CA GLY A 131 0.47 -34.63 5.79
C GLY A 131 0.81 -33.30 6.48
N TRP A 132 1.55 -33.39 7.57
CA TRP A 132 1.83 -32.25 8.45
C TRP A 132 2.64 -31.15 7.77
N ARG A 133 3.57 -31.51 6.87
CA ARG A 133 4.35 -30.53 6.10
C ARG A 133 3.48 -29.70 5.15
N GLY A 134 2.50 -30.34 4.50
CA GLY A 134 1.53 -29.65 3.66
C GLY A 134 0.65 -28.69 4.44
N ARG A 135 0.09 -29.14 5.56
CA ARG A 135 -0.70 -28.29 6.48
C ARG A 135 0.11 -27.12 7.04
N MET A 136 1.34 -27.39 7.48
CA MET A 136 2.25 -26.36 7.97
C MET A 136 2.55 -25.32 6.89
N ALA A 137 2.88 -25.75 5.66
CA ALA A 137 3.12 -24.83 4.55
C ALA A 137 1.87 -24.01 4.18
N TYR A 138 0.69 -24.65 4.16
CA TYR A 138 -0.58 -23.97 3.95
C TYR A 138 -0.81 -22.87 4.98
N ASP A 139 -0.64 -23.16 6.27
CA ASP A 139 -0.85 -22.18 7.34
C ASP A 139 0.18 -21.04 7.27
N LEU A 140 1.45 -21.29 6.96
CA LEU A 140 2.46 -20.24 6.79
C LEU A 140 2.18 -19.33 5.58
N LEU A 141 1.74 -19.90 4.46
CA LEU A 141 1.36 -19.13 3.27
C LEU A 141 0.09 -18.30 3.54
N ALA A 142 -0.90 -18.87 4.24
CA ALA A 142 -2.10 -18.16 4.64
C ALA A 142 -1.79 -17.04 5.65
N ALA A 143 -0.86 -17.27 6.57
CA ALA A 143 -0.37 -16.24 7.48
C ALA A 143 0.25 -15.06 6.72
N SER A 144 1.17 -15.36 5.79
CA SER A 144 1.79 -14.35 4.92
C SER A 144 0.74 -13.53 4.17
N TYR A 145 -0.29 -14.18 3.64
CA TYR A 145 -1.39 -13.49 2.96
C TYR A 145 -2.14 -12.51 3.89
N TYR A 146 -2.48 -12.92 5.11
CA TYR A 146 -3.11 -12.01 6.08
C TYR A 146 -2.18 -10.86 6.50
N LEU A 147 -0.89 -11.11 6.68
CA LEU A 147 0.08 -10.07 7.02
C LEU A 147 0.22 -9.03 5.90
N VAL A 148 0.23 -9.47 4.63
CA VAL A 148 0.21 -8.56 3.47
C VAL A 148 -1.07 -7.73 3.45
N GLN A 149 -2.24 -8.32 3.72
CA GLN A 149 -3.49 -7.55 3.84
C GLN A 149 -3.42 -6.51 4.98
N GLY A 150 -2.85 -6.86 6.12
CA GLY A 150 -2.62 -5.93 7.23
C GLY A 150 -1.71 -4.76 6.83
N ALA A 151 -0.61 -5.05 6.11
CA ALA A 151 0.32 -4.05 5.62
C ALA A 151 -0.36 -3.09 4.61
N VAL A 152 -1.14 -3.61 3.67
CA VAL A 152 -1.93 -2.78 2.72
C VAL A 152 -2.83 -1.80 3.48
N GLN A 153 -3.52 -2.29 4.52
CA GLN A 153 -4.44 -1.46 5.29
C GLN A 153 -3.72 -0.43 6.15
N LEU A 154 -2.55 -0.76 6.70
CA LEU A 154 -1.70 0.23 7.38
C LEU A 154 -1.24 1.33 6.42
N LEU A 155 -0.75 0.95 5.23
CA LEU A 155 -0.28 1.88 4.21
C LEU A 155 -1.37 2.82 3.67
N MET A 156 -2.64 2.39 3.68
CA MET A 156 -3.77 3.20 3.23
C MET A 156 -4.45 4.01 4.35
N HIS A 157 -3.91 3.98 5.58
CA HIS A 157 -4.59 4.48 6.79
C HIS A 157 -6.02 3.91 6.94
N GLY A 158 -6.13 2.61 6.72
CA GLY A 158 -7.38 1.85 6.75
C GLY A 158 -7.93 1.61 8.17
N ASN A 159 -8.96 0.77 8.24
CA ASN A 159 -9.69 0.54 9.48
C ASN A 159 -8.86 -0.26 10.50
N LEU A 160 -8.63 0.31 11.69
CA LEU A 160 -7.86 -0.32 12.77
C LEU A 160 -8.42 -1.69 13.21
N SER A 161 -9.74 -1.86 13.24
CA SER A 161 -10.37 -3.15 13.57
C SER A 161 -10.06 -4.20 12.51
N TYR A 162 -10.05 -3.81 11.24
CA TYR A 162 -9.71 -4.71 10.14
C TYR A 162 -8.22 -5.07 10.13
N ILE A 163 -7.33 -4.09 10.38
CA ILE A 163 -5.90 -4.34 10.57
C ILE A 163 -5.68 -5.35 11.69
N ARG A 164 -6.32 -5.13 12.85
CA ARG A 164 -6.26 -6.05 14.00
C ARG A 164 -6.72 -7.46 13.64
N GLU A 165 -7.85 -7.59 12.93
CA GLU A 165 -8.38 -8.88 12.49
C GLU A 165 -7.37 -9.65 11.63
N LYS A 166 -6.70 -8.96 10.69
CA LYS A 166 -5.70 -9.59 9.81
C LYS A 166 -4.44 -10.00 10.57
N LEU A 167 -3.94 -9.15 11.46
CA LEU A 167 -2.81 -9.49 12.32
C LEU A 167 -3.13 -10.70 13.22
N GLN A 168 -4.31 -10.72 13.84
CA GLN A 168 -4.75 -11.86 14.67
C GLN A 168 -4.91 -13.15 13.85
N SER A 169 -5.47 -13.05 12.64
CA SER A 169 -5.62 -14.20 11.73
C SER A 169 -4.25 -14.74 11.30
N GLY A 170 -3.31 -13.85 10.96
CA GLY A 170 -1.93 -14.21 10.65
C GLY A 170 -1.24 -14.91 11.82
N GLN A 171 -1.34 -14.36 13.03
CA GLN A 171 -0.77 -14.95 14.24
C GLN A 171 -1.32 -16.36 14.50
N ARG A 172 -2.65 -16.54 14.43
CA ARG A 172 -3.28 -17.86 14.62
C ARG A 172 -2.77 -18.89 13.62
N ARG A 173 -2.58 -18.49 12.35
CA ARG A 173 -2.04 -19.35 11.31
C ARG A 173 -0.59 -19.73 11.57
N ILE A 174 0.25 -18.78 11.97
CA ILE A 174 1.64 -19.09 12.40
C ILE A 174 1.63 -20.10 13.55
N SER A 175 0.77 -19.90 14.57
CA SER A 175 0.65 -20.86 15.66
C SER A 175 0.23 -22.25 15.17
N GLY A 176 -0.77 -22.34 14.29
CA GLY A 176 -1.21 -23.61 13.68
C GLY A 176 -0.08 -24.34 12.95
N ALA A 177 0.68 -23.61 12.12
CA ALA A 177 1.85 -24.14 11.44
C ALA A 177 2.89 -24.71 12.40
N LEU A 178 3.23 -23.95 13.45
CA LEU A 178 4.21 -24.39 14.45
C LEU A 178 3.72 -25.62 15.24
N TYR A 179 2.42 -25.72 15.53
CA TYR A 179 1.84 -26.91 16.17
C TYR A 179 1.98 -28.16 15.31
N GLU A 180 1.81 -28.06 13.99
CA GLU A 180 2.07 -29.20 13.09
C GLU A 180 3.53 -29.65 13.17
N GLY A 181 4.47 -28.70 13.21
CA GLY A 181 5.91 -28.98 13.40
C GLY A 181 6.22 -29.67 14.73
N VAL A 182 5.72 -29.12 15.84
CA VAL A 182 5.92 -29.69 17.19
C VAL A 182 5.29 -31.08 17.32
N ARG A 183 4.13 -31.32 16.72
CA ARG A 183 3.40 -32.58 16.87
C ARG A 183 3.97 -33.71 16.01
N HIS A 184 4.55 -33.41 14.84
CA HIS A 184 4.80 -34.41 13.82
C HIS A 184 6.24 -34.44 13.27
N SER A 185 7.09 -33.46 13.60
CA SER A 185 8.51 -33.48 13.24
C SER A 185 9.30 -34.50 14.07
N GLY A 186 10.38 -35.03 13.51
CA GLY A 186 11.39 -35.78 14.27
C GLY A 186 12.27 -34.89 15.18
N HIS A 187 12.21 -33.58 14.95
CA HIS A 187 12.92 -32.54 15.71
C HIS A 187 11.93 -31.44 16.13
N PRO A 188 11.00 -31.71 17.07
CA PRO A 188 9.97 -30.77 17.50
C PRO A 188 10.54 -29.51 18.17
N GLU A 189 11.72 -29.61 18.77
CA GLU A 189 12.44 -28.50 19.41
C GLU A 189 12.73 -27.34 18.47
N LEU A 190 12.92 -27.61 17.16
CA LEU A 190 13.16 -26.58 16.14
C LEU A 190 11.93 -25.72 15.84
N PHE A 191 10.76 -26.14 16.32
CA PHE A 191 9.48 -25.46 16.10
C PHE A 191 8.86 -24.91 17.40
N ASN A 192 9.58 -25.02 18.52
CA ASN A 192 9.14 -24.49 19.80
C ASN A 192 9.68 -23.06 20.00
N PHE A 193 8.80 -22.08 19.82
CA PHE A 193 9.09 -20.64 19.98
C PHE A 193 8.50 -20.07 21.29
N SER A 194 8.30 -20.90 22.32
CA SER A 194 7.73 -20.45 23.60
C SER A 194 8.54 -19.37 24.32
N THR A 195 9.82 -19.19 23.96
CA THR A 195 10.70 -18.16 24.51
C THR A 195 10.73 -16.86 23.69
N THR A 196 10.00 -16.79 22.58
CA THR A 196 9.96 -15.60 21.72
C THR A 196 9.17 -14.48 22.37
N TYR A 197 9.80 -13.30 22.47
CA TYR A 197 9.17 -12.08 22.96
C TYR A 197 8.16 -11.50 21.96
N PHE A 198 7.02 -11.04 22.45
CA PHE A 198 6.05 -10.26 21.67
C PHE A 198 5.84 -8.89 22.33
N PRO A 199 5.77 -7.79 21.54
CA PRO A 199 5.62 -6.46 22.08
C PRO A 199 4.39 -6.30 22.97
N THR A 200 4.54 -5.51 24.03
CA THR A 200 3.50 -5.18 25.02
C THR A 200 3.44 -3.66 25.26
N GLU A 201 2.42 -3.20 26.00
CA GLU A 201 2.31 -1.78 26.39
C GLU A 201 3.54 -1.26 27.16
N GLN A 202 4.31 -2.15 27.79
CA GLN A 202 5.52 -1.75 28.52
C GLN A 202 6.64 -1.27 27.58
N ASP A 203 6.61 -1.65 26.29
CA ASP A 203 7.59 -1.26 25.27
C ASP A 203 7.33 0.12 24.66
N ARG A 204 6.21 0.77 24.98
CA ARG A 204 5.82 2.05 24.38
C ARG A 204 6.64 3.26 24.90
N ARG A 205 7.67 3.01 25.71
CA ARG A 205 8.42 4.04 26.46
C ARG A 205 9.54 4.66 25.66
#